data_AF-A0A1Y2C2I4-F1
#
_entry.id   AF-A0A1Y2C2I4-F1
#
_cell.length_a   1.000
_cell.length_b   1.000
_cell.length_c   1.000
_cell.angle_alpha   90.00
_cell.angle_beta   90.00
_cell.angle_gamma   90.00
#
_symmetry.space_group_name_H-M   'P 1'
#
loop_
_entity.id
_entity.type
_entity.pdbx_description
1 polymer ?
#
loop_
_entity_poly.entity_id
_entity_poly.type
_entity_poly.pdbx_seq_one_letter_code
_entity_poly.pdbx_strand_id
1 'polypeptide(L)' 'MDQEEINEVKRKATEIEVLESELSSLSNDARVYKQLTNAPIFFLSKKSIIEEEIKNEKEQYKDKVKEIRK' A
#
# COMPACT_ATOMS: atom_id res chain seq x y z
N MET A 1 4.95 12.50 -16.96
CA MET A 1 4.74 11.06 -16.77
C MET A 1 4.39 10.47 -18.11
N ASP A 2 5.03 9.37 -18.48
CA ASP A 2 4.60 8.58 -19.62
C ASP A 2 3.37 7.73 -19.25
N GLN A 3 2.79 7.06 -20.26
CA GLN A 3 1.59 6.25 -20.07
C GLN A 3 1.83 5.03 -19.16
N GLU A 4 3.05 4.52 -19.11
CA GLU A 4 3.44 3.36 -18.30
C GLU A 4 3.48 3.74 -16.82
N GLU A 5 4.08 4.88 -16.50
CA GLU A 5 4.14 5.46 -15.16
C GLU A 5 2.75 5.81 -14.62
N ILE A 6 1.86 6.33 -15.48
CA ILE A 6 0.45 6.59 -15.12
C ILE A 6 -0.28 5.30 -14.76
N ASN A 7 -0.07 4.24 -15.55
CA ASN A 7 -0.71 2.95 -15.31
C ASN A 7 -0.18 2.30 -14.02
N GLU A 8 1.12 2.41 -13.76
CA GLU A 8 1.74 1.91 -12.52
C GLU A 8 1.17 2.64 -11.29
N VAL A 9 1.08 3.97 -11.33
CA VAL A 9 0.51 4.76 -10.22
C VAL A 9 -0.94 4.40 -9.95
N LYS A 10 -1.76 4.20 -10.99
CA LYS A 10 -3.15 3.75 -10.83
C LYS A 10 -3.22 2.35 -10.23
N ARG A 11 -2.40 1.42 -10.71
CA ARG A 11 -2.38 0.04 -10.20
C ARG A 11 -2.01 0.02 -8.72
N LYS A 12 -0.96 0.74 -8.32
CA LYS A 12 -0.52 0.82 -6.93
C LYS A 12 -1.56 1.49 -6.02
N ALA A 13 -2.23 2.54 -6.50
CA ALA A 13 -3.33 3.15 -5.75
C ALA A 13 -4.46 2.14 -5.46
N THR A 14 -4.83 1.31 -6.44
CA THR A 14 -5.82 0.24 -6.24
C THR A 14 -5.31 -0.86 -5.31
N GLU A 15 -4.05 -1.30 -5.45
CA GLU A 15 -3.44 -2.29 -4.55
C GLU A 15 -3.50 -1.82 -3.08
N ILE A 16 -3.19 -0.54 -2.83
CA ILE A 16 -3.26 0.09 -1.50
C ILE A 16 -4.69 0.05 -0.93
N GLU A 17 -5.70 0.41 -1.74
CA GLU A 17 -7.11 0.36 -1.30
C GLU A 17 -7.57 -1.06 -0.95
N VAL A 18 -7.12 -2.06 -1.72
CA VAL A 18 -7.39 -3.47 -1.42
C VAL A 18 -6.73 -3.88 -0.10
N LEU A 19 -5.46 -3.52 0.11
CA LEU A 19 -4.75 -3.85 1.35
C LEU A 19 -5.38 -3.17 2.58
N GLU A 20 -5.81 -1.91 2.48
CA GLU A 20 -6.56 -1.26 3.57
C GLU A 20 -7.84 -2.02 3.93
N SER A 21 -8.59 -2.44 2.91
CA SER A 21 -9.82 -3.22 3.08
C SER A 21 -9.51 -4.57 3.77
N GLU A 22 -8.50 -5.29 3.30
CA GLU A 22 -8.08 -6.57 3.89
C GLU A 22 -7.64 -6.40 5.35
N LEU A 23 -6.82 -5.39 5.67
CA LEU A 23 -6.40 -5.12 7.05
C LEU A 23 -7.57 -4.73 7.95
N SER A 24 -8.55 -4.00 7.44
CA SER A 24 -9.72 -3.59 8.22
C SER A 24 -10.55 -4.79 8.69
N SER A 25 -10.52 -5.90 7.95
CA SER A 25 -11.21 -7.14 8.30
C SER A 25 -10.53 -7.94 9.41
N LEU A 26 -9.27 -7.64 9.72
CA LEU A 26 -8.48 -8.32 10.75
C LEU A 26 -8.73 -7.73 12.14
N SER A 27 -8.51 -8.54 13.18
CA SER A 27 -8.54 -8.07 14.57
C SER A 27 -7.46 -7.02 14.83
N ASN A 28 -7.67 -6.16 15.83
CA ASN A 28 -6.73 -5.06 16.14
C ASN A 28 -5.36 -5.56 16.62
N ASP A 29 -5.31 -6.75 17.22
CA ASP A 29 -4.10 -7.43 17.68
C ASP A 29 -3.50 -8.39 16.66
N ALA A 30 -4.09 -8.45 15.46
CA ALA A 30 -3.64 -9.33 14.38
C ALA A 30 -2.18 -9.06 14.01
N ARG A 31 -1.54 -10.11 13.54
CA ARG A 31 -0.20 -10.05 12.97
C ARG A 31 -0.26 -10.44 11.51
N VAL A 32 0.46 -9.70 10.68
CA VAL A 32 0.42 -9.81 9.22
C VAL A 32 1.82 -10.11 8.72
N TYR A 33 1.92 -11.03 7.77
CA TYR A 33 3.17 -11.29 7.07
C TYR A 33 3.42 -10.21 6.03
N LYS A 34 4.55 -9.51 6.13
CA LYS A 34 5.01 -8.55 5.14
C LYS A 34 6.26 -9.08 4.46
N GLN A 35 6.34 -8.92 3.15
CA GLN A 35 7.53 -9.26 2.38
C GLN A 35 8.59 -8.15 2.49
N LEU A 36 9.85 -8.53 2.66
CA LEU A 36 10.98 -7.62 2.55
C LEU A 36 11.20 -7.22 1.08
N THR A 37 11.38 -5.93 0.84
CA THR A 37 11.65 -5.41 -0.50
C THR A 37 12.87 -6.10 -1.11
N ASN A 38 12.72 -6.62 -2.34
CA ASN A 38 13.76 -7.31 -3.11
C ASN A 38 14.28 -8.62 -2.49
N ALA A 39 13.56 -9.24 -1.56
CA ALA A 39 13.92 -10.55 -1.01
C ALA A 39 12.69 -11.47 -0.87
N PRO A 40 12.84 -12.79 -1.00
CA PRO A 40 11.78 -13.76 -0.75
C PRO A 40 11.62 -14.05 0.76
N ILE A 41 11.69 -13.00 1.59
CA ILE A 41 11.65 -13.10 3.05
C ILE A 41 10.37 -12.45 3.55
N PHE A 42 9.61 -13.16 4.37
CA PHE A 42 8.43 -12.65 5.03
C PHE A 42 8.68 -12.50 6.52
N PHE A 43 8.28 -11.36 7.09
CA PHE A 43 8.36 -11.11 8.52
C PHE A 43 6.98 -10.80 9.07
N LEU A 44 6.78 -11.21 10.32
CA LEU A 44 5.52 -11.04 11.01
C LEU A 44 5.51 -9.70 11.74
N SER A 45 4.61 -8.80 11.35
CA SER A 45 4.45 -7.47 11.94
C SER A 45 3.08 -7.30 12.58
N LYS A 46 2.97 -6.38 13.53
CA LYS A 46 1.66 -5.98 14.07
C LYS A 46 0.84 -5.27 12.99
N LYS A 47 -0.46 -5.52 12.94
CA LYS A 47 -1.40 -4.82 12.05
C LYS A 47 -1.21 -3.30 12.09
N SER A 48 -1.12 -2.72 13.29
CA SER A 48 -0.95 -1.26 13.47
C SER A 48 0.25 -0.67 12.74
N ILE A 49 1.36 -1.42 12.66
CA ILE A 49 2.57 -0.97 11.95
C ILE A 49 2.32 -0.97 10.44
N ILE A 50 1.65 -2.01 9.94
CA ILE A 50 1.32 -2.11 8.51
C ILE A 50 0.28 -1.04 8.11
N GLU A 51 -0.70 -0.75 8.96
CA GLU A 51 -1.67 0.32 8.73
C GLU A 51 -1.01 1.70 8.59
N GLU A 52 -0.03 2.01 9.44
CA GLU A 52 0.73 3.27 9.34
C GLU A 52 1.55 3.33 8.04
N GLU A 53 2.20 2.24 7.66
CA GLU A 53 2.96 2.16 6.41
C GLU A 53 2.07 2.37 5.18
N ILE A 54 0.93 1.68 5.11
CA ILE A 54 -0.03 1.81 4.01
C ILE A 54 -0.61 3.21 3.97
N LYS A 55 -0.91 3.83 5.12
CA LYS A 55 -1.40 5.21 5.16
C LYS A 55 -0.39 6.19 4.57
N ASN A 56 0.89 6.05 4.95
CA ASN A 56 1.97 6.87 4.42
C ASN A 56 2.14 6.67 2.91
N GLU A 57 2.07 5.41 2.44
CA GLU A 57 2.16 5.09 1.02
C GLU A 57 0.97 5.66 0.23
N LYS A 58 -0.24 5.55 0.76
CA LYS A 58 -1.46 6.11 0.18
C LYS A 58 -1.39 7.62 0.00
N GLU A 59 -0.86 8.35 0.98
CA GLU A 59 -0.68 9.80 0.87
C GLU A 59 0.26 10.16 -0.29
N GLN A 60 1.37 9.42 -0.44
CA GLN A 60 2.31 9.61 -1.55
C GLN A 60 1.67 9.36 -2.92
N TYR A 61 0.91 8.26 -3.08
CA TYR A 61 0.26 7.96 -4.35
C TYR A 61 -0.95 8.85 -4.63
N LYS A 62 -1.65 9.34 -3.60
CA LYS A 62 -2.75 10.31 -3.78
C LYS A 62 -2.26 11.60 -4.41
N ASP A 63 -1.09 12.09 -4.04
CA ASP A 63 -0.52 13.29 -4.64
C ASP A 63 -0.07 13.04 -6.09
N LYS A 64 0.54 11.88 -6.38
CA LYS A 64 0.84 11.46 -7.77
C LYS A 64 -0.41 11.35 -8.64
N VAL A 65 -1.50 10.80 -8.11
CA VAL A 65 -2.78 10.70 -8.85
C VAL A 65 -3.38 12.08 -9.15
N LYS A 66 -3.23 13.06 -8.25
CA LYS A 66 -3.66 14.44 -8.51
C LYS A 66 -2.83 15.09 -9.63
N GLU A 67 -1.52 14.85 -9.65
CA GLU A 67 -0.64 15.37 -10.71
C GLU A 67 -1.01 14.82 -12.09
N ILE A 68 -1.43 13.55 -12.18
CA ILE A 68 -1.89 12.94 -13.43
C ILE A 68 -3.21 13.57 -13.94
N ARG A 69 -4.08 14.03 -13.03
CA ARG A 69 -5.40 14.59 -13.38
C ARG A 69 -5.36 16.07 -13.78
N LYS A 70 -4.21 16.73 -13.63
CA LYS A 70 -4.02 18.16 -13.90
C LYS A 70 -3.48 18.38 -15.31
#